data_AF-A0A1I6IGN9-F1
#
_entry.id   AF-A0A1I6IGN9-F1
#
_cell.length_a   1.000
_cell.length_b   1.000
_cell.length_c   1.000
_cell.angle_alpha   90.00
_cell.angle_beta   90.00
_cell.angle_gamma   90.00
#
_symmetry.space_group_name_H-M   'P 1'
#
loop_
_entity.id
_entity.type
_entity.pdbx_description
1 polymer ?
#
loop_
_entity_poly.entity_id
_entity_poly.type
_entity_poly.pdbx_seq_one_letter_code
_entity_poly.pdbx_strand_id
1 'polypeptide(L)'
;MLEYLLENYFILLYFIALVLSIAKYQRYYDTVLRYFPILLAYTFLSEVLGLIVRDVDDIQLIYKQEFHNYNTIIFNVFDIIFFLYFFYIYYHLSKYPITKKIIKYGSVFFVITCIVNLFYQDFFTEPQNFGIIAGSIILLYAAIIYLYKLITIKHKLPLHTNLLFWISVGILIFYTCYPITMYILSFNYELFTAYNLSKYHYATIGIFYSCIILGLLFMKRLRITNETI
;
A
#
# COMPACT_ATOMS: atom_id res chain seq x y z
N MET A 1 14.62 10.39 22.32
CA MET A 1 13.96 11.40 21.45
C MET A 1 14.42 11.26 20.00
N LEU A 2 15.72 11.38 19.69
CA LEU A 2 16.23 11.17 18.32
C LEU A 2 16.06 9.72 17.84
N GLU A 3 16.34 8.72 18.67
CA GLU A 3 16.15 7.29 18.32
C GLU A 3 14.67 6.97 18.02
N TYR A 4 13.74 7.43 18.87
CA TYR A 4 12.31 7.28 18.64
C TYR A 4 11.86 7.92 17.31
N LEU A 5 12.39 9.09 16.96
CA LEU A 5 12.13 9.73 15.66
C LEU A 5 12.71 8.93 14.49
N LEU A 6 13.90 8.35 14.64
CA LEU A 6 14.54 7.52 13.63
C LEU A 6 13.85 6.16 13.47
N GLU A 7 13.22 5.64 14.51
CA GLU A 7 12.46 4.39 14.46
C GLU A 7 11.06 4.58 13.85
N ASN A 8 10.51 5.80 13.93
CA ASN A 8 9.15 6.10 13.52
C ASN A 8 9.05 7.17 12.41
N TYR A 9 10.14 7.42 11.68
CA TYR A 9 10.23 8.49 10.68
C TYR A 9 9.20 8.37 9.55
N PHE A 10 8.75 7.15 9.23
CA PHE A 10 7.78 6.89 8.16
C PHE A 10 6.40 7.50 8.46
N ILE A 11 6.04 7.71 9.74
CA ILE A 11 4.81 8.41 10.13
C ILE A 11 4.80 9.83 9.58
N LEU A 12 5.95 10.52 9.65
CA LEU A 12 6.08 11.87 9.11
C LEU A 12 5.82 11.87 7.60
N LEU A 13 6.30 10.84 6.90
CA LEU A 13 6.05 10.67 5.46
C LEU A 13 4.57 10.42 5.17
N TYR A 14 3.88 9.61 5.98
CA TYR A 14 2.43 9.41 5.87
C TYR A 14 1.66 10.73 6.04
N PHE A 15 2.03 11.50 7.07
CA PHE A 15 1.41 12.79 7.35
C PHE A 15 1.64 13.81 6.22
N ILE A 16 2.89 13.93 5.73
CA ILE A 16 3.22 14.81 4.60
C ILE A 16 2.44 14.39 3.35
N ALA A 17 2.40 13.10 3.03
CA ALA A 17 1.65 12.60 1.89
C ALA A 17 0.15 12.91 2.02
N LEU A 18 -0.44 12.72 3.20
CA LEU A 18 -1.84 13.05 3.48
C LEU A 18 -2.12 14.54 3.26
N VAL A 19 -1.34 15.42 3.90
CA VAL A 19 -1.52 16.88 3.78
C VAL A 19 -1.39 17.33 2.33
N LEU A 20 -0.37 16.84 1.60
CA LEU A 20 -0.19 17.16 0.19
C LEU A 20 -1.34 16.62 -0.67
N SER A 21 -1.85 15.43 -0.38
CA SER A 21 -2.96 14.83 -1.12
C SER A 21 -4.23 15.67 -1.01
N ILE A 22 -4.53 16.19 0.18
CA ILE A 22 -5.67 17.07 0.44
C ILE A 22 -5.44 18.43 -0.21
N ALA A 23 -4.27 19.04 -0.02
CA ALA A 23 -3.95 20.34 -0.60
C ALA A 23 -3.98 20.34 -2.15
N LYS A 24 -3.62 19.22 -2.77
CA LYS A 24 -3.63 19.05 -4.23
C LYS A 24 -4.91 18.39 -4.76
N TYR A 25 -5.91 18.14 -3.91
CA TYR A 25 -7.11 17.39 -4.28
C TYR A 25 -7.84 17.95 -5.51
N GLN A 26 -7.92 19.28 -5.61
CA GLN A 26 -8.52 19.99 -6.75
C GLN A 26 -7.93 19.63 -8.13
N ARG A 27 -6.75 19.00 -8.18
CA ARG A 27 -6.07 18.63 -9.42
C ARG A 27 -6.41 17.21 -9.92
N TYR A 28 -7.06 16.38 -9.11
CA TYR A 28 -7.38 14.99 -9.46
C TYR A 28 -8.72 14.46 -8.89
N TYR A 29 -9.53 15.30 -8.27
CA TYR A 29 -10.84 14.92 -7.69
C TYR A 29 -11.83 14.31 -8.70
N ASP A 30 -11.66 14.63 -9.99
CA ASP A 30 -12.46 14.11 -11.10
C ASP A 30 -11.93 12.76 -11.64
N THR A 31 -10.78 12.30 -11.17
CA THR A 31 -10.13 11.07 -11.63
C THR A 31 -10.53 9.84 -10.80
N VAL A 32 -10.11 8.66 -11.24
CA VAL A 32 -10.27 7.40 -10.48
C VAL A 32 -9.56 7.48 -9.11
N LEU A 33 -8.56 8.35 -8.95
CA LEU A 33 -7.84 8.58 -7.69
C LEU A 33 -8.59 9.49 -6.69
N ARG A 34 -9.85 9.84 -6.94
CA ARG A 34 -10.63 10.74 -6.04
C ARG A 34 -10.71 10.30 -4.58
N TYR A 35 -10.53 9.01 -4.28
CA TYR A 35 -10.53 8.47 -2.92
C TYR A 35 -9.12 8.28 -2.34
N PHE A 36 -8.08 8.70 -3.06
CA PHE A 36 -6.69 8.56 -2.61
C PHE A 36 -6.39 9.29 -1.28
N PRO A 37 -6.90 10.52 -1.02
CA PRO A 37 -6.77 11.14 0.30
C PRO A 37 -7.38 10.32 1.44
N ILE A 38 -8.50 9.65 1.17
CA ILE A 38 -9.17 8.81 2.16
C ILE A 38 -8.30 7.61 2.48
N LEU A 39 -7.70 6.98 1.46
CA LEU A 39 -6.74 5.90 1.67
C LEU A 39 -5.54 6.36 2.51
N LEU A 40 -4.94 7.52 2.17
CA LEU A 40 -3.80 8.05 2.92
C LEU A 40 -4.18 8.44 4.36
N ALA A 41 -5.39 8.97 4.57
CA ALA A 41 -5.91 9.25 5.90
C ALA A 41 -6.06 7.95 6.69
N TYR A 42 -6.61 6.91 6.05
CA TYR A 42 -6.75 5.59 6.65
C TYR A 42 -5.40 4.95 6.99
N THR A 43 -4.37 5.10 6.13
CA THR A 43 -3.01 4.66 6.47
C THR A 43 -2.46 5.40 7.68
N PHE A 44 -2.53 6.74 7.68
CA PHE A 44 -2.01 7.54 8.78
C PHE A 44 -2.70 7.22 10.10
N LEU A 45 -4.03 7.10 10.08
CA LEU A 45 -4.82 6.73 11.26
C LEU A 45 -4.53 5.31 11.74
N SER A 46 -4.40 4.35 10.82
CA SER A 46 -4.03 2.96 11.16
C SER A 46 -2.67 2.88 11.83
N GLU A 47 -1.69 3.66 11.34
CA GLU A 47 -0.36 3.71 11.93
C GLU A 47 -0.38 4.36 13.32
N VAL A 48 -1.04 5.52 13.46
CA VAL A 48 -1.19 6.20 14.76
C VAL A 48 -1.90 5.29 15.75
N LEU A 49 -2.96 4.60 15.33
CA LEU A 49 -3.67 3.64 16.16
C LEU A 49 -2.77 2.47 16.55
N GLY A 50 -1.97 1.95 15.62
CA GLY A 50 -1.01 0.89 15.87
C GLY A 50 0.04 1.26 16.92
N LEU A 51 0.51 2.51 16.92
CA LEU A 51 1.42 3.03 17.95
C LEU A 51 0.74 3.20 19.30
N ILE A 52 -0.48 3.74 19.31
CA ILE A 52 -1.25 3.92 20.53
C ILE A 52 -1.48 2.56 21.21
N VAL A 53 -1.89 1.54 20.45
CA VAL A 53 -2.10 0.18 20.98
C VAL A 53 -0.79 -0.46 21.46
N ARG A 54 0.35 -0.11 20.86
CA ARG A 54 1.66 -0.64 21.26
C ARG A 54 2.21 0.03 22.52
N ASP A 55 2.02 1.35 22.64
CA ASP A 55 2.70 2.19 23.63
C ASP A 55 1.80 2.59 24.82
N VAL A 56 0.48 2.30 24.78
CA VAL A 56 -0.49 2.59 25.84
C VAL A 56 -1.11 1.30 26.37
N ASP A 57 -0.66 0.87 27.56
CA ASP A 57 -1.04 -0.41 28.18
C ASP A 57 -2.57 -0.58 28.41
N ASP A 58 -3.30 0.53 28.56
CA ASP A 58 -4.75 0.56 28.80
C ASP A 58 -5.59 0.28 27.53
N ILE A 59 -4.99 0.35 26.33
CA ILE A 59 -5.71 0.21 25.06
C ILE A 59 -5.34 -1.14 24.43
N GLN A 60 -6.24 -2.11 24.61
CA GLN A 60 -6.03 -3.49 24.13
C GLN A 60 -7.00 -3.84 23.00
N LEU A 61 -6.47 -4.36 21.89
CA LEU A 61 -7.30 -4.92 20.81
C LEU A 61 -7.56 -6.42 21.00
N ILE A 62 -6.68 -7.10 21.72
CA ILE A 62 -6.78 -8.53 22.01
C ILE A 62 -6.89 -8.69 23.52
N TYR A 63 -8.00 -9.25 23.97
CA TYR A 63 -8.27 -9.53 25.40
C TYR A 63 -7.54 -10.80 25.89
N LYS A 64 -6.26 -10.94 25.54
CA LYS A 64 -5.35 -11.96 26.05
C LYS A 64 -4.08 -11.27 26.52
N GLN A 65 -3.70 -11.54 27.77
CA GLN A 65 -2.60 -10.84 28.46
C GLN A 65 -1.25 -10.97 27.72
N GLU A 66 -1.03 -12.08 27.00
CA GLU A 66 0.17 -12.34 26.20
C GLU A 66 0.26 -11.50 24.91
N PHE A 67 -0.87 -10.95 24.42
CA PHE A 67 -0.96 -10.26 23.12
C PHE A 67 -1.54 -8.84 23.24
N HIS A 68 -1.53 -8.24 24.43
CA HIS A 68 -2.17 -6.94 24.68
C HIS A 68 -1.66 -5.81 23.77
N ASN A 69 -0.38 -5.85 23.38
CA ASN A 69 0.27 -4.85 22.51
C ASN A 69 0.26 -5.20 21.02
N TYR A 70 -0.42 -6.28 20.62
CA TYR A 70 -0.46 -6.68 19.21
C TYR A 70 -1.45 -5.83 18.43
N ASN A 71 -0.97 -5.22 17.36
CA ASN A 71 -1.73 -4.39 16.43
C ASN A 71 -1.91 -5.05 15.06
N THR A 72 -1.56 -6.34 14.92
CA THR A 72 -1.58 -7.07 13.65
C THR A 72 -2.96 -7.08 12.98
N ILE A 73 -4.04 -7.11 13.76
CA ILE A 73 -5.41 -6.99 13.21
C ILE A 73 -5.61 -5.70 12.41
N ILE A 74 -5.09 -4.56 12.89
CA ILE A 74 -5.19 -3.27 12.19
C ILE A 74 -4.52 -3.41 10.82
N PHE A 75 -3.32 -3.98 10.79
CA PHE A 75 -2.52 -4.11 9.58
C PHE A 75 -3.08 -5.15 8.60
N ASN A 76 -3.66 -6.25 9.10
CA ASN A 76 -4.34 -7.25 8.25
C ASN A 76 -5.58 -6.65 7.55
N VAL A 77 -6.41 -5.90 8.28
CA VAL A 77 -7.56 -5.20 7.67
C VAL A 77 -7.08 -4.10 6.73
N PHE A 78 -6.03 -3.37 7.12
CA PHE A 78 -5.41 -2.34 6.29
C PHE A 78 -4.95 -2.89 4.93
N ASP A 79 -4.23 -4.01 4.91
CA ASP A 79 -3.74 -4.64 3.69
C ASP A 79 -4.89 -5.00 2.74
N ILE A 80 -5.96 -5.61 3.26
CA ILE A 80 -7.12 -5.99 2.45
C ILE A 80 -7.71 -4.76 1.75
N ILE A 81 -7.96 -3.69 2.51
CA ILE A 81 -8.52 -2.45 1.97
C ILE A 81 -7.56 -1.83 0.94
N PHE A 82 -6.26 -1.82 1.24
CA PHE A 82 -5.24 -1.24 0.39
C PHE A 82 -5.14 -1.98 -0.96
N PHE A 83 -5.06 -3.31 -0.93
CA PHE A 83 -5.03 -4.12 -2.16
C PHE A 83 -6.29 -3.92 -3.00
N LEU A 84 -7.47 -4.01 -2.38
CA LEU A 84 -8.75 -3.82 -3.09
C LEU A 84 -8.88 -2.43 -3.72
N TYR A 85 -8.41 -1.40 -3.02
CA TYR A 85 -8.36 -0.04 -3.56
C TYR A 85 -7.52 0.01 -4.85
N PHE A 86 -6.30 -0.52 -4.83
CA PHE A 86 -5.45 -0.44 -6.02
C PHE A 86 -5.91 -1.35 -7.16
N PHE A 87 -6.49 -2.52 -6.85
CA PHE A 87 -7.15 -3.34 -7.86
C PHE A 87 -8.28 -2.58 -8.54
N TYR A 88 -9.09 -1.84 -7.79
CA TYR A 88 -10.11 -0.96 -8.34
C TYR A 88 -9.51 0.11 -9.28
N ILE A 89 -8.46 0.81 -8.83
CA ILE A 89 -7.78 1.83 -9.66
C ILE A 89 -7.30 1.23 -10.99
N TYR A 90 -6.51 0.15 -10.94
CA TYR A 90 -5.94 -0.44 -12.14
C TYR A 90 -6.98 -1.12 -13.03
N TYR A 91 -8.05 -1.68 -12.47
CA TYR A 91 -9.17 -2.23 -13.24
C TYR A 91 -9.83 -1.13 -14.10
N HIS A 92 -10.12 0.03 -13.52
CA HIS A 92 -10.79 1.13 -14.22
C HIS A 92 -9.90 1.80 -15.28
N LEU A 93 -8.58 1.84 -15.07
CA LEU A 93 -7.63 2.44 -16.00
C LEU A 93 -7.17 1.49 -17.12
N SER A 94 -7.37 0.19 -16.93
CA SER A 94 -7.03 -0.82 -17.93
C SER A 94 -7.96 -0.74 -19.14
N LYS A 95 -7.38 -0.54 -20.33
CA LYS A 95 -8.13 -0.58 -21.61
C LYS A 95 -8.22 -2.02 -22.16
N TYR A 96 -7.21 -2.85 -21.92
CA TYR A 96 -7.15 -4.21 -22.46
C TYR A 96 -8.10 -5.15 -21.71
N PRO A 97 -8.96 -5.90 -22.43
CA PRO A 97 -9.95 -6.78 -21.80
C PRO A 97 -9.30 -7.92 -21.02
N ILE A 98 -8.14 -8.42 -21.47
CA ILE A 98 -7.38 -9.48 -20.80
C ILE A 98 -6.89 -8.98 -19.43
N THR A 99 -6.22 -7.82 -19.37
CA THR A 99 -5.75 -7.22 -18.11
C THR A 99 -6.91 -6.95 -17.15
N LYS A 100 -8.05 -6.46 -17.65
CA LYS A 100 -9.26 -6.28 -16.83
C LYS A 100 -9.77 -7.59 -16.23
N LYS A 101 -9.80 -8.68 -17.02
CA LYS A 101 -10.19 -10.02 -16.54
C LYS A 101 -9.22 -10.52 -15.48
N ILE A 102 -7.91 -10.38 -15.70
CA ILE A 102 -6.87 -10.79 -14.74
C ILE A 102 -7.02 -10.03 -13.42
N ILE A 103 -7.19 -8.70 -13.46
CA ILE A 103 -7.37 -7.92 -12.23
C ILE A 103 -8.69 -8.29 -11.54
N LYS A 104 -9.79 -8.46 -12.28
CA LYS A 104 -11.10 -8.83 -11.70
C LYS A 104 -11.06 -10.19 -11.02
N TYR A 105 -10.64 -11.22 -11.75
CA TYR A 105 -10.57 -12.59 -11.20
C TYR A 105 -9.45 -12.72 -10.16
N GLY A 106 -8.35 -12.00 -10.34
CA GLY A 106 -7.29 -11.87 -9.34
C GLY A 106 -7.82 -11.24 -8.05
N SER A 107 -8.64 -10.19 -8.11
CA SER A 107 -9.23 -9.58 -6.92
C SER A 107 -10.13 -10.57 -6.16
N VAL A 108 -10.92 -11.36 -6.89
CA VAL A 108 -11.74 -12.43 -6.28
C VAL A 108 -10.85 -13.50 -5.66
N PHE A 109 -9.81 -13.94 -6.38
CA PHE A 109 -8.84 -14.90 -5.87
C PHE A 109 -8.14 -14.41 -4.61
N PHE A 110 -7.72 -13.13 -4.56
CA PHE A 110 -7.13 -12.50 -3.38
C PHE A 110 -8.07 -12.54 -2.18
N VAL A 111 -9.36 -12.21 -2.36
CA VAL A 111 -10.33 -12.29 -1.25
C VAL A 111 -10.49 -13.75 -0.77
N ILE A 112 -10.50 -14.71 -1.70
CA ILE A 112 -10.52 -16.13 -1.34
C ILE A 112 -9.26 -16.51 -0.57
N THR A 113 -8.06 -16.05 -0.95
CA THR A 113 -6.84 -16.36 -0.19
C THR A 113 -6.84 -15.72 1.19
N CYS A 114 -7.38 -14.52 1.37
CA CYS A 114 -7.58 -13.91 2.69
C CYS A 114 -8.50 -14.76 3.58
N ILE A 115 -9.60 -15.29 3.04
CA ILE A 115 -10.53 -16.18 3.77
C ILE A 115 -9.84 -17.51 4.09
N VAL A 116 -9.16 -18.12 3.12
CA VAL A 116 -8.44 -19.38 3.32
C VAL A 116 -7.36 -19.22 4.38
N ASN A 117 -6.68 -18.07 4.44
CA ASN A 117 -5.62 -17.85 5.43
C ASN A 117 -6.12 -17.89 6.88
N LEU A 118 -7.39 -17.56 7.14
CA LEU A 118 -8.00 -17.65 8.47
C LEU A 118 -7.97 -19.07 9.05
N PHE A 119 -7.82 -20.10 8.21
CA PHE A 119 -7.71 -21.50 8.63
C PHE A 119 -6.27 -21.95 8.92
N TYR A 120 -5.26 -21.13 8.58
CA TYR A 120 -3.84 -21.47 8.73
C TYR A 120 -3.10 -20.54 9.69
N GLN A 121 -3.47 -19.26 9.74
CA GLN A 121 -2.84 -18.24 10.55
C GLN A 121 -3.88 -17.47 11.36
N ASP A 122 -3.56 -17.17 12.63
CA ASP A 122 -4.44 -16.38 13.48
C ASP A 122 -4.46 -14.93 12.99
N PHE A 123 -5.65 -14.46 12.64
CA PHE A 123 -5.86 -13.13 12.07
C PHE A 123 -5.49 -11.97 13.01
N PHE A 124 -5.49 -12.21 14.32
CA PHE A 124 -5.21 -11.19 15.32
C PHE A 124 -3.73 -11.10 15.65
N THR A 125 -2.99 -12.20 15.56
CA THR A 125 -1.58 -12.24 15.96
C THR A 125 -0.60 -12.30 14.80
N GLU A 126 -0.99 -12.85 13.65
CA GLU A 126 -0.08 -13.10 12.53
C GLU A 126 -0.44 -12.33 11.26
N PRO A 127 0.56 -11.92 10.45
CA PRO A 127 0.32 -11.35 9.14
C PRO A 127 -0.42 -12.33 8.22
N GLN A 128 -1.33 -11.81 7.40
CA GLN A 128 -2.03 -12.62 6.39
C GLN A 128 -1.14 -12.98 5.18
N ASN A 129 -0.11 -13.82 5.35
CA ASN A 129 0.88 -14.11 4.29
C ASN A 129 0.28 -14.57 2.96
N PHE A 130 -0.72 -15.47 2.95
CA PHE A 130 -1.32 -15.93 1.69
C PHE A 130 -2.07 -14.80 0.97
N GLY A 131 -2.74 -13.94 1.73
CA GLY A 131 -3.36 -12.72 1.22
C GLY A 131 -2.30 -11.78 0.65
N ILE A 132 -1.27 -11.47 1.43
CA ILE A 132 -0.18 -10.57 1.06
C ILE A 132 0.53 -11.05 -0.21
N ILE A 133 0.89 -12.33 -0.32
CA ILE A 133 1.58 -12.89 -1.49
C ILE A 133 0.69 -12.80 -2.73
N ALA A 134 -0.55 -13.31 -2.65
CA ALA A 134 -1.48 -13.28 -3.78
C ALA A 134 -1.77 -11.82 -4.22
N GLY A 135 -2.03 -10.95 -3.24
CA GLY A 135 -2.29 -9.53 -3.44
C GLY A 135 -1.13 -8.82 -4.14
N SER A 136 0.08 -9.04 -3.64
CA SER A 136 1.32 -8.47 -4.19
C SER A 136 1.55 -8.91 -5.64
N ILE A 137 1.37 -10.19 -5.97
CA ILE A 137 1.55 -10.70 -7.33
C ILE A 137 0.61 -10.01 -8.32
N ILE A 138 -0.68 -9.92 -7.97
CA ILE A 138 -1.69 -9.28 -8.83
C ILE A 138 -1.41 -7.77 -8.95
N LEU A 139 -1.04 -7.13 -7.84
CA LEU A 139 -0.78 -5.70 -7.79
C LEU A 139 0.47 -5.33 -8.60
N LEU A 140 1.55 -6.10 -8.47
CA LEU A 140 2.77 -5.95 -9.26
C LEU A 140 2.47 -6.13 -10.75
N TYR A 141 1.73 -7.17 -11.13
CA TYR A 141 1.29 -7.34 -12.52
C TYR A 141 0.54 -6.11 -13.04
N ALA A 142 -0.44 -5.61 -12.29
CA ALA A 142 -1.23 -4.45 -12.68
C ALA A 142 -0.39 -3.17 -12.82
N ALA A 143 0.53 -2.93 -11.88
CA ALA A 143 1.44 -1.79 -11.89
C ALA A 143 2.44 -1.86 -13.05
N ILE A 144 3.02 -3.04 -13.35
CA ILE A 144 3.93 -3.26 -14.49
C ILE A 144 3.20 -2.96 -15.79
N ILE A 145 2.01 -3.53 -16.00
CA ILE A 145 1.24 -3.31 -17.23
C ILE A 145 0.84 -1.84 -17.40
N TYR A 146 0.47 -1.17 -16.31
CA TYR A 146 0.17 0.25 -16.32
C TYR A 146 1.40 1.08 -16.74
N LEU A 147 2.56 0.84 -16.11
CA LEU A 147 3.80 1.57 -16.41
C LEU A 147 4.30 1.29 -17.83
N TYR A 148 4.29 0.03 -18.27
CA TYR A 148 4.65 -0.35 -19.63
C TYR A 148 3.83 0.43 -20.65
N LYS A 149 2.50 0.42 -20.49
CA LYS A 149 1.58 1.16 -21.36
C LYS A 149 1.88 2.67 -21.34
N LEU A 150 2.12 3.23 -20.16
CA LEU A 150 2.40 4.66 -20.01
C LEU A 150 3.71 5.06 -20.71
N ILE A 151 4.72 4.19 -20.74
CA ILE A 151 6.00 4.46 -21.41
C ILE A 151 5.88 4.28 -22.92
N THR A 152 5.09 3.31 -23.40
CA THR A 152 4.96 3.01 -24.84
C THR A 152 4.08 4.03 -25.58
N ILE A 153 3.08 4.62 -24.93
CA ILE A 153 2.18 5.57 -25.58
C ILE A 153 2.83 6.97 -25.62
N LYS A 154 2.80 7.62 -26.79
CA LYS A 154 3.20 9.04 -26.90
C LYS A 154 2.21 9.92 -26.14
N HIS A 155 2.64 10.44 -24.99
CA HIS A 155 1.87 11.36 -24.19
C HIS A 155 2.21 12.83 -24.50
N LYS A 156 1.19 13.69 -24.54
CA LYS A 156 1.36 15.16 -24.64
C LYS A 156 2.04 15.74 -23.40
N LEU A 157 1.93 15.07 -22.25
CA LEU A 157 2.53 15.49 -20.98
C LEU A 157 3.65 14.54 -20.56
N PRO A 158 4.70 15.04 -19.89
CA PRO A 158 5.77 14.19 -19.36
C PRO A 158 5.25 13.19 -18.32
N LEU A 159 5.79 11.98 -18.32
CA LEU A 159 5.40 10.88 -17.42
C LEU A 159 5.47 11.27 -15.94
N HIS A 160 6.51 12.02 -15.55
CA HIS A 160 6.72 12.46 -14.17
C HIS A 160 5.64 13.43 -13.65
N THR A 161 4.78 13.97 -14.53
CA THR A 161 3.65 14.81 -14.12
C THR A 161 2.39 14.02 -13.79
N ASN A 162 2.39 12.70 -14.00
CA ASN A 162 1.30 11.81 -13.67
C ASN A 162 1.50 11.25 -12.25
N LEU A 163 0.55 11.53 -11.34
CA LEU A 163 0.61 11.04 -9.96
C LEU A 163 0.68 9.50 -9.89
N LEU A 164 -0.12 8.81 -10.70
CA LEU A 164 -0.19 7.35 -10.69
C LEU A 164 1.09 6.70 -11.24
N PHE A 165 1.87 7.40 -12.06
CA PHE A 165 3.21 6.92 -12.46
C PHE A 165 4.08 6.71 -11.22
N TRP A 166 4.20 7.74 -10.38
CA TRP A 166 5.01 7.67 -9.16
C TRP A 166 4.47 6.66 -8.15
N ILE A 167 3.14 6.62 -7.96
CA ILE A 167 2.51 5.61 -7.09
C ILE A 167 2.84 4.20 -7.59
N SER A 168 2.75 3.94 -8.89
CA SER A 168 3.05 2.63 -9.47
C SER A 168 4.51 2.24 -9.33
N VAL A 169 5.45 3.19 -9.51
CA VAL A 169 6.88 2.94 -9.28
C VAL A 169 7.13 2.53 -7.83
N GLY A 170 6.54 3.26 -6.89
CA GLY A 170 6.67 2.94 -5.47
C GLY A 170 6.01 1.61 -5.10
N ILE A 171 4.87 1.27 -5.70
CA ILE A 171 4.22 -0.06 -5.58
C ILE A 171 5.18 -1.16 -6.04
N LEU A 172 5.86 -1.01 -7.18
CA LEU A 172 6.81 -2.02 -7.66
C LEU A 172 7.93 -2.28 -6.65
N ILE A 173 8.49 -1.21 -6.07
CA ILE A 173 9.58 -1.33 -5.11
C ILE A 173 9.08 -2.00 -3.82
N PHE A 174 8.01 -1.47 -3.22
CA PHE A 174 7.52 -1.97 -1.94
C PHE A 174 6.97 -3.39 -2.04
N TYR A 175 6.09 -3.67 -2.99
CA TYR A 175 5.43 -4.98 -3.10
C TYR A 175 6.30 -6.09 -3.68
N THR A 176 7.50 -5.78 -4.16
CA THR A 176 8.52 -6.81 -4.43
C THR A 176 9.14 -7.30 -3.12
N CYS A 177 9.36 -6.41 -2.15
CA CYS A 177 9.98 -6.74 -0.87
C CYS A 177 8.98 -7.20 0.19
N TYR A 178 7.79 -6.58 0.24
CA TYR A 178 6.78 -6.78 1.28
C TYR A 178 6.41 -8.25 1.53
N PRO A 179 5.98 -9.03 0.52
CA PRO A 179 5.60 -10.43 0.74
C PRO A 179 6.76 -11.29 1.25
N ILE A 180 7.99 -11.00 0.83
CA ILE A 180 9.19 -11.71 1.29
C ILE A 180 9.44 -11.39 2.77
N THR A 181 9.39 -10.10 3.15
CA THR A 181 9.61 -9.70 4.54
C THR A 181 8.57 -10.28 5.51
N MET A 182 7.29 -10.31 5.13
CA MET A 182 6.22 -10.83 5.97
C MET A 182 6.24 -12.37 6.07
N TYR A 183 6.60 -13.04 4.97
CA TYR A 183 6.81 -14.48 4.98
C TYR A 183 7.96 -14.87 5.94
N ILE A 184 9.10 -14.19 5.86
CA ILE A 184 10.24 -14.45 6.75
C ILE A 184 9.86 -14.14 8.20
N LEU A 185 9.17 -13.02 8.46
CA LEU A 185 8.68 -12.68 9.80
C LEU A 185 7.86 -13.82 10.43
N SER A 186 7.00 -14.45 9.64
CA SER A 186 6.04 -15.44 10.14
C SER A 186 6.62 -16.85 10.26
N PHE A 187 7.52 -17.24 9.36
CA PHE A 187 8.03 -18.62 9.29
C PHE A 187 9.50 -18.77 9.67
N ASN A 188 10.25 -17.67 9.80
CA ASN A 188 11.67 -17.70 10.13
C ASN A 188 12.10 -16.43 10.91
N TYR A 189 11.54 -16.29 12.12
CA TYR A 189 11.74 -15.13 12.99
C TYR A 189 13.21 -14.89 13.38
N GLU A 190 13.99 -15.96 13.56
CA GLU A 190 15.43 -15.85 13.83
C GLU A 190 16.17 -15.15 12.68
N LEU A 191 15.85 -15.48 11.43
CA LEU A 191 16.40 -14.80 10.26
C LEU A 191 15.93 -13.34 10.21
N PHE A 192 14.64 -13.09 10.48
CA PHE A 192 14.07 -11.74 10.49
C PHE A 192 14.82 -10.81 11.45
N THR A 193 15.13 -11.30 12.65
CA THR A 193 15.84 -10.55 13.69
C THR A 193 17.35 -10.47 13.41
N ALA A 194 18.01 -11.56 13.01
CA ALA A 194 19.44 -11.59 12.73
C ALA A 194 19.86 -10.59 11.64
N TYR A 195 19.04 -10.43 10.60
CA TYR A 195 19.31 -9.49 9.51
C TYR A 195 18.60 -8.13 9.67
N ASN A 196 17.96 -7.86 10.81
CA ASN A 196 17.20 -6.62 11.05
C ASN A 196 16.22 -6.27 9.91
N LEU A 197 15.47 -7.27 9.42
CA LEU A 197 14.57 -7.10 8.28
C LEU A 197 13.44 -6.07 8.52
N SER A 198 13.14 -5.74 9.78
CA SER A 198 12.26 -4.62 10.15
C SER A 198 12.76 -3.29 9.60
N LYS A 199 14.07 -2.99 9.71
CA LYS A 199 14.66 -1.75 9.18
C LYS A 199 14.56 -1.68 7.66
N TYR A 200 14.78 -2.81 6.99
CA TYR A 200 14.61 -2.91 5.53
C TYR A 200 13.15 -2.71 5.11
N HIS A 201 12.21 -3.28 5.84
CA HIS A 201 10.78 -3.08 5.61
C HIS A 201 10.38 -1.61 5.77
N TYR A 202 10.81 -0.94 6.84
CA TYR A 202 10.53 0.50 7.01
C TYR A 202 11.21 1.36 5.93
N ALA A 203 12.41 0.99 5.48
CA ALA A 203 13.08 1.67 4.38
C ALA A 203 12.28 1.59 3.07
N THR A 204 11.68 0.44 2.75
CA THR A 204 10.85 0.31 1.54
C THR A 204 9.53 1.08 1.65
N ILE A 205 8.93 1.17 2.85
CA ILE A 205 7.82 2.10 3.14
C ILE A 205 8.25 3.54 2.86
N GLY A 206 9.42 3.95 3.37
CA GLY A 206 9.96 5.28 3.18
C GLY A 206 10.15 5.63 1.70
N ILE A 207 10.66 4.69 0.89
CA ILE A 207 10.78 4.85 -0.55
C ILE A 207 9.40 4.98 -1.20
N PHE A 208 8.44 4.13 -0.84
CA PHE A 208 7.10 4.16 -1.41
C PHE A 208 6.42 5.51 -1.19
N TYR A 209 6.42 6.01 0.04
CA TYR A 209 5.81 7.31 0.36
C TYR A 209 6.60 8.49 -0.21
N SER A 210 7.91 8.37 -0.35
CA SER A 210 8.70 9.35 -1.09
C SER A 210 8.25 9.44 -2.55
N CYS A 211 7.99 8.32 -3.22
CA CYS A 211 7.41 8.34 -4.57
C CYS A 211 6.05 9.03 -4.59
N ILE A 212 5.16 8.73 -3.64
CA ILE A 212 3.84 9.40 -3.54
C ILE A 212 4.00 10.91 -3.40
N ILE A 213 4.87 11.36 -2.50
CA ILE A 213 5.15 12.78 -2.23
C ILE A 213 5.69 13.46 -3.50
N LEU A 214 6.68 12.86 -4.17
CA LEU A 214 7.21 13.39 -5.44
C LEU A 214 6.11 13.49 -6.49
N GLY A 215 5.25 12.49 -6.60
CA GLY A 215 4.09 12.52 -7.48
C GLY A 215 3.14 13.67 -7.18
N LEU A 216 2.84 13.93 -5.90
CA LEU A 216 1.97 15.03 -5.46
C LEU A 216 2.60 16.41 -5.67
N LEU A 217 3.93 16.52 -5.59
CA LEU A 217 4.65 17.77 -5.85
C LEU A 217 4.70 18.10 -7.35
N PHE A 218 5.03 17.13 -8.19
CA PHE A 218 5.23 17.33 -9.62
C PHE A 218 3.96 17.20 -10.46
N MET A 219 2.86 16.68 -9.89
CA MET A 219 1.63 16.52 -10.64
C MET A 219 1.09 17.83 -11.20
N LYS A 220 0.77 17.81 -12.48
CA LYS A 220 -0.06 18.83 -13.13
C LYS A 220 -1.52 18.39 -13.06
N ARG A 221 -2.46 19.32 -13.25
CA ARG A 221 -3.90 19.00 -13.25
C ARG A 221 -4.15 17.89 -14.27
N LEU A 222 -4.63 16.74 -13.81
CA LEU A 222 -5.12 15.69 -14.68
C LEU A 222 -6.48 16.18 -15.19
N ARG A 223 -6.49 16.91 -16.31
CA ARG A 223 -7.75 17.14 -17.01
C ARG A 223 -8.10 15.81 -17.67
N ILE A 224 -9.32 15.30 -17.45
CA ILE A 224 -9.88 14.28 -18.34
C ILE A 224 -9.97 14.95 -19.72
N THR A 225 -8.95 14.80 -20.54
CA THR A 225 -9.15 14.86 -21.97
C THR A 225 -9.96 13.62 -22.28
N ASN A 226 -11.25 13.81 -22.62
CA ASN A 226 -12.04 12.89 -23.43
C ASN A 226 -11.39 12.76 -24.82
N GLU A 227 -10.09 12.51 -24.89
CA GLU A 227 -9.39 12.20 -26.13
C GLU A 227 -9.52 10.69 -26.30
N THR A 228 -10.66 10.35 -26.91
CA THR A 228 -10.71 9.37 -27.99
C THR A 228 -9.45 9.45 -28.84
N ILE A 229 -8.49 8.57 -28.53
CA ILE A 229 -7.48 8.05 -29.45
C ILE A 229 -7.31 6.56 -29.11
#